data_AF-T0YWS4-F1
#
_entry.id   AF-T0YWS4-F1
#
_cell.length_a   1.000
_cell.length_b   1.000
_cell.length_c   1.000
_cell.angle_alpha   90.00
_cell.angle_beta   90.00
_cell.angle_gamma   90.00
#
_symmetry.space_group_name_H-M   'P 1'
#
loop_
_entity.id
_entity.type
_entity.pdbx_description
1 polymer ?
#
loop_
_entity_poly.entity_id
_entity_poly.type
_entity_poly.pdbx_seq_one_letter_code
_entity_poly.pdbx_strand_id
1 'polypeptide(L)'
;MIRELSAVIARNRAGSCEVVPSVCSTQTDVLTASLLLARERHALILVEATSNQVNQFGGYTGMTPGDFASRLAALAERLGVDRTQVVLGGDHLGPQVWRHESGAVAMRAARDMVRAYVRAGFRKIHLDCSEACVDDPRPLPQALSAERAAQLAAECEAALPDPRALAYVIGTEVPRPGGALGDESVLRPTRPQDALEVIQLQSGGVWALRAGSVGAGGGPGGAA
;
A
#
# COMPACT_ATOMS: atom_id res chain seq x y z
N MET A 1 -15.63 6.98 2.72
CA MET A 1 -14.53 6.39 1.92
C MET A 1 -14.08 5.06 2.50
N ILE A 2 -13.39 4.99 3.66
CA ILE A 2 -12.95 3.67 4.20
C ILE A 2 -14.11 2.72 4.51
N ARG A 3 -15.26 3.25 4.95
CA ARG A 3 -16.48 2.48 5.22
C ARG A 3 -16.95 1.69 3.99
N GLU A 4 -16.86 2.28 2.80
CA GLU A 4 -17.26 1.62 1.55
C GLU A 4 -16.30 0.49 1.19
N LEU A 5 -14.99 0.71 1.34
CA LEU A 5 -13.99 -0.34 1.16
C LEU A 5 -14.22 -1.50 2.14
N SER A 6 -14.43 -1.20 3.42
CA SER A 6 -14.73 -2.21 4.44
C SER A 6 -16.02 -2.97 4.14
N ALA A 7 -17.04 -2.31 3.58
CA ALA A 7 -18.29 -2.96 3.20
C ALA A 7 -18.10 -3.94 2.03
N VAL A 8 -17.33 -3.55 1.00
CA VAL A 8 -16.98 -4.47 -0.11
C VAL A 8 -16.22 -5.68 0.42
N ILE A 9 -15.23 -5.46 1.29
CA ILE A 9 -14.43 -6.55 1.90
C ILE A 9 -15.32 -7.49 2.73
N ALA A 10 -16.26 -6.94 3.50
CA ALA A 10 -17.19 -7.74 4.31
C ALA A 10 -18.10 -8.61 3.42
N ARG A 11 -18.66 -8.05 2.34
CA ARG A 11 -19.48 -8.81 1.38
C ARG A 11 -18.65 -9.87 0.66
N ASN A 12 -17.42 -9.54 0.28
CA ASN A 12 -16.51 -10.49 -0.35
C ASN A 12 -16.24 -11.70 0.55
N ARG A 13 -15.93 -11.46 1.83
CA ARG A 13 -15.76 -12.51 2.84
C ARG A 13 -17.03 -13.31 3.12
N ALA A 14 -18.20 -12.72 2.89
CA ALA A 14 -19.49 -13.40 2.95
C ALA A 14 -19.84 -14.19 1.67
N GLY A 15 -18.94 -14.23 0.68
CA GLY A 15 -19.10 -15.00 -0.55
C GLY A 15 -19.53 -14.19 -1.77
N SER A 16 -19.64 -12.86 -1.68
CA SER A 16 -19.80 -12.06 -2.89
C SER A 16 -18.48 -12.06 -3.68
N CYS A 17 -18.51 -12.24 -5.00
CA CYS A 17 -17.29 -12.15 -5.81
C CYS A 17 -16.87 -10.69 -6.09
N GLU A 18 -17.25 -9.75 -5.21
CA GLU A 18 -16.93 -8.33 -5.37
C GLU A 18 -15.45 -8.08 -5.10
N VAL A 19 -14.87 -7.18 -5.88
CA VAL A 19 -13.47 -6.74 -5.78
C VAL A 19 -13.39 -5.24 -5.99
N VAL A 20 -12.33 -4.63 -5.45
CA VAL A 20 -12.00 -3.22 -5.69
C VAL A 20 -10.71 -3.17 -6.49
N PRO A 21 -10.70 -2.58 -7.70
CA PRO A 21 -9.45 -2.41 -8.44
C PRO A 21 -8.55 -1.41 -7.72
N SER A 22 -7.27 -1.78 -7.56
CA SER A 22 -6.21 -0.89 -7.11
C SER A 22 -5.39 -0.39 -8.30
N VAL A 23 -5.35 0.92 -8.51
CA VAL A 23 -4.63 1.58 -9.60
C VAL A 23 -3.39 2.28 -9.05
N CYS A 24 -2.23 1.63 -9.21
CA CYS A 24 -0.93 2.11 -8.72
C CYS A 24 -0.19 2.96 -9.77
N SER A 25 -0.78 4.08 -10.20
CA SER A 25 -0.19 4.95 -11.23
C SER A 25 -0.32 6.44 -10.88
N THR A 26 0.70 7.21 -11.26
CA THR A 26 0.70 8.68 -11.16
C THR A 26 0.52 9.38 -12.51
N GLN A 27 0.36 8.60 -13.59
CA GLN A 27 0.23 9.10 -14.97
C GLN A 27 -1.22 9.57 -15.23
N THR A 28 -1.37 10.77 -15.81
CA THR A 28 -2.67 11.46 -15.94
C THR A 28 -3.70 10.67 -16.75
N ASP A 29 -3.31 10.09 -17.87
CA ASP A 29 -4.20 9.37 -18.78
C ASP A 29 -4.68 8.05 -18.15
N VAL A 30 -3.79 7.34 -17.45
CA VAL A 30 -4.15 6.14 -16.69
C VAL A 30 -5.18 6.47 -15.61
N LEU A 31 -4.94 7.54 -14.83
CA LEU A 31 -5.88 7.99 -13.81
C LEU A 31 -7.21 8.46 -14.43
N THR A 32 -7.15 9.17 -15.56
CA THR A 32 -8.35 9.63 -16.28
C THR A 32 -9.20 8.47 -16.75
N ALA A 33 -8.61 7.48 -17.43
CA ALA A 33 -9.31 6.30 -17.91
C ALA A 33 -9.92 5.50 -16.75
N SER A 34 -9.16 5.32 -15.67
CA SER A 34 -9.61 4.57 -14.49
C SER A 34 -10.77 5.26 -13.77
N LEU A 35 -10.71 6.59 -13.62
CA LEU A 35 -11.79 7.39 -13.01
C LEU A 35 -13.05 7.38 -13.88
N LEU A 36 -12.92 7.54 -15.20
CA LEU A 36 -14.05 7.47 -16.13
C LEU A 36 -14.74 6.11 -16.06
N LEU A 37 -13.97 5.01 -16.02
CA LEU A 37 -14.52 3.67 -15.88
C LEU A 37 -15.20 3.46 -14.53
N ALA A 38 -14.60 3.92 -13.42
CA ALA A 38 -15.21 3.84 -12.10
C ALA A 38 -16.55 4.59 -12.04
N ARG A 39 -16.64 5.76 -12.69
CA ARG A 39 -17.87 6.55 -12.82
C ARG A 39 -18.92 5.80 -13.64
N GLU A 40 -18.57 5.30 -14.82
CA GLU A 40 -19.47 4.53 -15.69
C GLU A 40 -20.06 3.30 -14.98
N ARG A 41 -19.23 2.62 -14.18
CA ARG A 41 -19.61 1.40 -13.48
C ARG A 41 -20.21 1.63 -12.10
N HIS A 42 -20.32 2.89 -11.66
CA HIS A 42 -20.72 3.24 -10.29
C HIS A 42 -19.94 2.44 -9.22
N ALA A 43 -18.66 2.19 -9.50
CA ALA A 43 -17.81 1.33 -8.71
C ALA A 43 -16.87 2.13 -7.81
N LEU A 44 -16.47 1.52 -6.69
CA LEU A 44 -15.38 2.02 -5.87
C LEU A 44 -14.05 1.80 -6.61
N ILE A 45 -13.16 2.78 -6.57
CA ILE A 45 -11.80 2.69 -7.09
C ILE A 45 -10.81 3.06 -6.00
N LEU A 46 -9.75 2.25 -5.89
CA LEU A 46 -8.61 2.54 -5.04
C LEU A 46 -7.48 3.05 -5.93
N VAL A 47 -6.94 4.23 -5.62
CA VAL A 47 -5.81 4.82 -6.32
C VAL A 47 -4.64 4.88 -5.36
N GLU A 48 -3.53 4.25 -5.73
CA GLU A 48 -2.37 4.09 -4.85
C GLU A 48 -1.11 4.78 -5.37
N ALA A 49 -0.29 5.25 -4.44
CA ALA A 49 1.02 5.79 -4.72
C ALA A 49 2.08 5.09 -3.86
N THR A 50 3.16 4.64 -4.49
CA THR A 50 4.31 4.04 -3.80
C THR A 50 5.18 5.10 -3.15
N SER A 51 5.96 4.72 -2.13
CA SER A 51 6.91 5.61 -1.46
C SER A 51 8.00 6.20 -2.39
N ASN A 52 8.33 5.48 -3.47
CA ASN A 52 9.28 5.96 -4.48
C ASN A 52 8.64 7.04 -5.37
N GLN A 53 7.36 6.87 -5.71
CA GLN A 53 6.59 7.82 -6.52
C GLN A 53 6.38 9.13 -5.77
N VAL A 54 5.85 9.03 -4.55
CA VAL A 54 5.34 10.14 -3.76
C VAL A 54 5.86 9.99 -2.33
N ASN A 55 6.51 11.02 -1.81
CA ASN A 55 6.91 11.07 -0.40
C ASN A 55 7.08 12.53 0.02
N GLN A 56 7.43 12.78 1.29
CA GLN A 56 7.58 14.14 1.83
C GLN A 56 8.63 15.00 1.10
N PHE A 57 9.51 14.38 0.30
CA PHE A 57 10.53 15.05 -0.51
C PHE A 57 10.19 15.10 -2.01
N GLY A 58 8.99 14.63 -2.39
CA GLY A 58 8.53 14.62 -3.78
C GLY A 58 8.66 13.28 -4.51
N GLY A 59 9.45 12.34 -3.99
CA GLY A 59 9.80 11.11 -4.72
C GLY A 59 10.36 11.41 -6.13
N TYR A 60 10.27 10.45 -7.04
CA TYR A 60 10.67 10.69 -8.43
C TYR A 60 9.64 11.52 -9.23
N THR A 61 8.44 11.72 -8.70
CA THR A 61 7.39 12.49 -9.38
C THR A 61 7.42 13.98 -9.05
N GLY A 62 8.19 14.39 -8.05
CA GLY A 62 8.19 15.74 -7.50
C GLY A 62 6.94 16.09 -6.68
N MET A 63 6.09 15.12 -6.34
CA MET A 63 4.84 15.33 -5.61
C MET A 63 4.94 14.85 -4.15
N THR A 64 4.46 15.67 -3.22
CA THR A 64 4.14 15.21 -1.87
C THR A 64 2.82 14.45 -1.83
N PRO A 65 2.50 13.71 -0.75
CA PRO A 65 1.19 13.06 -0.62
C PRO A 65 0.02 14.05 -0.73
N GLY A 66 0.19 15.28 -0.24
CA GLY A 66 -0.81 16.34 -0.36
C GLY A 66 -1.01 16.79 -1.81
N ASP A 67 0.07 16.93 -2.58
CA ASP A 67 0.01 17.29 -4.00
C ASP A 67 -0.70 16.22 -4.81
N PHE A 68 -0.35 14.95 -4.59
CA PHE A 68 -0.98 13.82 -5.27
C PHE A 68 -2.49 13.75 -4.97
N ALA A 69 -2.87 13.86 -3.69
CA ALA A 69 -4.27 13.83 -3.27
C ALA A 69 -5.07 14.99 -3.89
N SER A 70 -4.49 16.21 -3.88
CA SER A 70 -5.13 17.40 -4.45
C SER A 70 -5.28 17.29 -5.97
N ARG A 71 -4.24 16.82 -6.67
CA ARG A 71 -4.27 16.58 -8.11
C ARG A 71 -5.33 15.55 -8.49
N LEU A 72 -5.41 14.44 -7.76
CA LEU A 72 -6.41 13.41 -8.02
C LEU A 72 -7.84 13.92 -7.76
N ALA A 73 -8.03 14.68 -6.67
CA ALA A 73 -9.32 15.28 -6.36
C ALA A 73 -9.78 16.26 -7.45
N ALA A 74 -8.89 17.15 -7.93
CA ALA A 74 -9.19 18.07 -9.02
C ALA A 74 -9.50 17.32 -10.34
N LEU A 75 -8.79 16.22 -10.61
CA LEU A 75 -9.06 15.38 -11.77
C LEU A 75 -10.44 14.72 -11.67
N ALA A 76 -10.78 14.13 -10.52
CA ALA A 76 -12.08 13.50 -10.26
C ALA A 76 -13.23 14.51 -10.40
N GLU A 77 -13.08 15.71 -9.85
CA GLU A 77 -14.06 16.79 -9.96
C GLU A 77 -14.29 17.21 -11.42
N ARG A 78 -13.22 17.44 -12.18
CA ARG A 78 -13.31 17.78 -13.62
C ARG A 78 -14.00 16.69 -14.44
N LEU A 79 -13.85 15.44 -14.04
CA LEU A 79 -14.48 14.29 -14.69
C LEU A 79 -15.87 13.96 -14.10
N GLY A 80 -16.38 14.73 -13.14
CA GLY A 80 -17.68 14.48 -12.51
C GLY A 80 -17.77 13.12 -11.80
N VAL A 81 -16.67 12.65 -11.21
CA VAL A 81 -16.63 11.42 -10.41
C VAL A 81 -16.98 11.76 -8.97
N ASP A 82 -17.85 10.98 -8.35
CA ASP A 82 -18.19 11.18 -6.94
C ASP A 82 -16.96 10.90 -6.07
N ARG A 83 -16.61 11.85 -5.19
CA ARG A 83 -15.46 11.75 -4.29
C ARG A 83 -15.57 10.55 -3.35
N THR A 84 -16.78 10.07 -3.06
CA THR A 84 -17.00 8.88 -2.24
C THR A 84 -16.59 7.59 -2.94
N GLN A 85 -16.48 7.58 -4.28
CA GLN A 85 -16.01 6.45 -5.08
C GLN A 85 -14.50 6.27 -5.04
N VAL A 86 -13.74 7.31 -4.70
CA VAL A 86 -12.27 7.28 -4.77
C VAL A 86 -11.67 7.08 -3.39
N VAL A 87 -10.91 6.01 -3.21
CA VAL A 87 -10.12 5.75 -2.00
C VAL A 87 -8.65 5.97 -2.33
N LEU A 88 -7.94 6.71 -1.47
CA LEU A 88 -6.49 6.89 -1.56
C LEU A 88 -5.76 5.81 -0.76
N GLY A 89 -4.80 5.14 -1.40
CA GLY A 89 -3.95 4.11 -0.81
C GLY A 89 -2.46 4.41 -0.91
N GLY A 90 -1.70 4.06 0.12
CA GLY A 90 -0.24 4.08 0.07
C GLY A 90 0.27 2.66 -0.09
N ASP A 91 1.18 2.47 -1.04
CA ASP A 91 1.70 1.16 -1.43
C ASP A 91 3.17 0.99 -1.02
N HIS A 92 3.51 -0.17 -0.44
CA HIS A 92 4.83 -0.50 0.12
C HIS A 92 5.45 0.62 0.97
N LEU A 93 4.69 1.18 1.91
CA LEU A 93 5.19 2.24 2.78
C LEU A 93 6.12 1.64 3.85
N GLY A 94 7.37 2.10 3.85
CA GLY A 94 8.39 1.65 4.80
C GLY A 94 9.74 2.31 4.56
N PRO A 95 10.83 1.76 5.15
CA PRO A 95 12.17 2.32 5.05
C PRO A 95 12.85 2.13 3.69
N GLN A 96 12.18 1.50 2.72
CA GLN A 96 12.77 0.97 1.49
C GLN A 96 13.47 2.05 0.65
N VAL A 97 12.91 3.25 0.57
CA VAL A 97 13.48 4.41 -0.15
C VAL A 97 14.83 4.83 0.44
N TRP A 98 14.97 4.68 1.76
CA TRP A 98 16.14 5.08 2.54
C TRP A 98 16.98 3.89 3.02
N ARG A 99 16.85 2.71 2.40
CA ARG A 99 17.58 1.49 2.83
C ARG A 99 19.11 1.57 2.73
N HIS A 100 19.63 2.59 2.05
CA HIS A 100 21.05 2.89 2.00
C HIS A 100 21.56 3.56 3.28
N GLU A 101 20.65 4.05 4.13
CA GLU A 101 20.93 4.62 5.45
C GLU A 101 20.89 3.55 6.55
N SER A 102 21.24 3.95 7.79
CA SER A 102 20.97 3.12 8.98
C SER A 102 19.48 2.91 9.20
N GLY A 103 19.10 1.76 9.78
CA GLY A 103 17.70 1.45 10.11
C GLY A 103 17.05 2.52 10.97
N ALA A 104 17.81 3.16 11.86
CA ALA A 104 17.32 4.27 12.68
C ALA A 104 16.98 5.52 11.84
N VAL A 105 17.81 5.89 10.86
CA VAL A 105 17.57 7.03 9.95
C VAL A 105 16.42 6.72 9.01
N ALA A 106 16.44 5.55 8.38
CA ALA A 106 15.42 5.14 7.43
C ALA A 106 14.03 5.05 8.08
N MET A 107 13.94 4.54 9.31
CA MET A 107 12.68 4.50 10.05
C MET A 107 12.19 5.89 10.45
N ARG A 108 13.05 6.86 10.80
CA ARG A 108 12.60 8.23 11.04
C ARG A 108 11.93 8.83 9.80
N ALA A 109 12.58 8.69 8.63
CA ALA A 109 12.02 9.17 7.38
C ALA A 109 10.71 8.45 6.99
N ALA A 110 10.62 7.14 7.24
CA ALA A 110 9.40 6.36 7.00
C ALA A 110 8.24 6.79 7.92
N ARG A 111 8.49 7.13 9.19
CA ARG A 111 7.47 7.65 10.11
C ARG A 111 6.90 8.99 9.63
N ASP A 112 7.76 9.89 9.16
CA ASP A 112 7.31 11.17 8.61
C ASP A 112 6.51 11.01 7.32
N MET A 113 6.93 10.06 6.47
CA MET A 113 6.20 9.70 5.26
C MET A 113 4.78 9.21 5.57
N VAL A 114 4.62 8.21 6.45
CA VAL A 114 3.29 7.65 6.74
C VAL A 114 2.36 8.68 7.40
N ARG A 115 2.90 9.57 8.26
CA ARG A 115 2.16 10.73 8.77
C ARG A 115 1.67 11.64 7.64
N ALA A 116 2.53 11.95 6.67
CA ALA A 116 2.19 12.80 5.54
C ALA A 116 1.08 12.18 4.67
N TYR A 117 1.16 10.88 4.39
CA TYR A 117 0.12 10.13 3.70
C TYR A 117 -1.22 10.21 4.43
N VAL A 118 -1.24 9.88 5.73
CA VAL A 118 -2.48 9.87 6.51
C VAL A 118 -3.12 11.26 6.59
N ARG A 119 -2.31 12.30 6.82
CA ARG A 119 -2.76 13.71 6.84
C ARG A 119 -3.31 14.16 5.48
N ALA A 120 -2.75 13.67 4.37
CA ALA A 120 -3.21 13.97 3.02
C ALA A 120 -4.52 13.24 2.63
N GLY A 121 -5.09 12.42 3.50
CA GLY A 121 -6.37 11.75 3.24
C GLY A 121 -6.25 10.30 2.79
N PHE A 122 -5.04 9.72 2.80
CA PHE A 122 -4.86 8.30 2.53
C PHE A 122 -5.45 7.48 3.67
N ARG A 123 -6.22 6.44 3.32
CA ARG A 123 -6.94 5.61 4.30
C ARG A 123 -6.61 4.13 4.18
N LYS A 124 -6.18 3.66 3.01
CA LYS A 124 -5.52 2.35 2.89
C LYS A 124 -4.01 2.54 2.99
N ILE A 125 -3.35 1.79 3.87
CA ILE A 125 -1.92 1.90 4.12
C ILE A 125 -1.31 0.49 4.05
N HIS A 126 -0.48 0.24 3.04
CA HIS A 126 0.34 -0.96 2.96
C HIS A 126 1.66 -0.71 3.71
N LEU A 127 1.87 -1.40 4.83
CA LEU A 127 3.09 -1.29 5.62
C LEU A 127 4.04 -2.44 5.30
N ASP A 128 5.13 -2.11 4.61
CA ASP A 128 6.16 -3.07 4.20
C ASP A 128 7.55 -2.63 4.67
N CYS A 129 7.99 -3.27 5.76
CA CYS A 129 9.31 -3.07 6.36
C CYS A 129 10.22 -4.28 6.17
N SER A 130 10.08 -5.02 5.07
CA SER A 130 10.83 -6.27 4.82
C SER A 130 12.27 -6.07 4.33
N GLU A 131 12.58 -4.89 3.77
CA GLU A 131 13.90 -4.57 3.23
C GLU A 131 14.91 -4.19 4.33
N ALA A 132 16.11 -4.78 4.25
CA ALA A 132 17.21 -4.51 5.17
C ALA A 132 17.94 -3.19 4.87
N CYS A 133 18.14 -2.38 5.90
CA CYS A 133 18.99 -1.18 5.88
C CYS A 133 20.49 -1.54 5.95
N VAL A 134 21.39 -0.55 5.94
CA VAL A 134 22.85 -0.82 5.83
C VAL A 134 23.42 -1.58 7.03
N ASP A 135 22.89 -1.34 8.23
CA ASP A 135 23.32 -1.91 9.51
C ASP A 135 22.46 -3.11 9.95
N ASP A 136 21.50 -3.52 9.12
CA ASP A 136 20.63 -4.65 9.43
C ASP A 136 21.29 -6.01 9.11
N PRO A 137 20.94 -7.07 9.86
CA PRO A 137 21.22 -8.44 9.46
C PRO A 137 20.57 -8.76 8.10
N ARG A 138 21.24 -9.61 7.32
CA ARG A 138 20.77 -10.05 6.00
C ARG A 138 20.68 -11.59 5.96
N PRO A 139 19.50 -12.18 5.67
CA PRO A 139 18.21 -11.51 5.46
C PRO A 139 17.66 -10.84 6.72
N LEU A 140 16.75 -9.86 6.55
CA LEU A 140 16.10 -9.18 7.67
C LEU A 140 15.21 -10.17 8.44
N PRO A 141 15.34 -10.30 9.77
CA PRO A 141 14.44 -11.12 10.58
C PRO A 141 12.99 -10.65 10.46
N GLN A 142 12.05 -11.58 10.25
CA GLN A 142 10.62 -11.26 10.16
C GLN A 142 10.10 -10.51 11.40
N ALA A 143 10.60 -10.87 12.59
CA ALA A 143 10.23 -10.19 13.84
C ALA A 143 10.61 -8.69 13.82
N LEU A 144 11.78 -8.34 13.29
CA LEU A 144 12.21 -6.94 13.17
C LEU A 144 11.37 -6.19 12.12
N SER A 145 11.03 -6.85 11.02
CA SER A 145 10.11 -6.30 10.02
C SER A 145 8.72 -6.01 10.62
N ALA A 146 8.17 -6.96 11.38
CA ALA A 146 6.89 -6.83 12.06
C ALA A 146 6.91 -5.71 13.11
N GLU A 147 7.98 -5.60 13.90
CA GLU A 147 8.16 -4.52 14.88
C GLU A 147 8.17 -3.15 14.20
N ARG A 148 8.94 -2.99 13.12
CA ARG A 148 8.99 -1.74 12.34
C ARG A 148 7.64 -1.39 11.74
N ALA A 149 6.92 -2.35 11.18
CA ALA A 149 5.58 -2.14 10.65
C ALA A 149 4.63 -1.66 11.77
N ALA A 150 4.66 -2.28 12.95
CA ALA A 150 3.86 -1.85 14.10
C ALA A 150 4.18 -0.43 14.54
N GLN A 151 5.46 -0.04 14.56
CA GLN A 151 5.87 1.34 14.85
C GLN A 151 5.30 2.34 13.83
N LEU A 152 5.37 2.03 12.53
CA LEU A 152 4.81 2.92 11.48
C LEU A 152 3.30 3.05 11.59
N ALA A 153 2.61 1.96 11.88
CA ALA A 153 1.18 2.01 12.08
C ALA A 153 0.78 2.87 13.29
N ALA A 154 1.50 2.79 14.41
CA ALA A 154 1.24 3.66 15.56
C ALA A 154 1.34 5.15 15.18
N GLU A 155 2.27 5.50 14.28
CA GLU A 155 2.39 6.86 13.76
C GLU A 155 1.23 7.25 12.82
N CYS A 156 0.70 6.30 12.05
CA CYS A 156 -0.52 6.50 11.27
C CYS A 156 -1.72 6.76 12.18
N GLU A 157 -1.90 5.95 13.23
CA GLU A 157 -3.01 6.06 14.17
C GLU A 157 -2.95 7.38 14.94
N ALA A 158 -1.76 7.78 15.41
CA ALA A 158 -1.55 9.05 16.08
C ALA A 158 -1.79 10.28 15.17
N ALA A 159 -1.78 10.10 13.85
CA ALA A 159 -2.03 11.18 12.88
C ALA A 159 -3.53 11.43 12.63
N LEU A 160 -4.45 10.65 13.22
CA LEU A 160 -5.89 10.83 13.10
C LEU A 160 -6.60 10.82 14.46
N PRO A 161 -7.71 11.58 14.61
CA PRO A 161 -8.57 11.47 15.79
C PRO A 161 -9.27 10.11 15.92
N ASP A 162 -9.62 9.48 14.79
CA ASP A 162 -10.25 8.16 14.75
C ASP A 162 -9.39 7.17 13.95
N PRO A 163 -8.61 6.31 14.63
CA PRO A 163 -7.81 5.26 14.00
C PRO A 163 -8.63 4.26 13.18
N ARG A 164 -9.92 4.08 13.47
CA ARG A 164 -10.81 3.17 12.72
C ARG A 164 -11.07 3.65 11.30
N ALA A 165 -10.66 4.88 10.98
CA ALA A 165 -10.67 5.39 9.63
C ALA A 165 -9.59 4.75 8.72
N LEU A 166 -8.67 3.95 9.26
CA LEU A 166 -7.56 3.36 8.53
C LEU A 166 -7.77 1.87 8.23
N ALA A 167 -7.27 1.46 7.06
CA ALA A 167 -7.16 0.09 6.60
C ALA A 167 -5.70 -0.24 6.39
N TYR A 168 -5.22 -1.32 7.00
CA TYR A 168 -3.85 -1.77 6.82
C TYR A 168 -3.78 -2.97 5.86
N VAL A 169 -2.74 -2.99 5.05
CA VAL A 169 -2.25 -4.17 4.34
C VAL A 169 -0.88 -4.48 4.90
N ILE A 170 -0.62 -5.75 5.14
CA ILE A 170 0.61 -6.22 5.77
C ILE A 170 1.22 -7.36 4.96
N GLY A 171 2.50 -7.59 5.22
CA GLY A 171 3.31 -8.55 4.48
C GLY A 171 3.98 -7.89 3.28
N THR A 172 4.61 -8.72 2.47
CA THR A 172 5.29 -8.33 1.24
C THR A 172 5.22 -9.53 0.31
N GLU A 173 5.07 -9.29 -0.97
CA GLU A 173 5.17 -10.33 -1.97
C GLU A 173 6.65 -10.59 -2.30
N VAL A 174 7.08 -11.81 -1.96
CA VAL A 174 8.45 -12.26 -2.22
C VAL A 174 8.38 -13.47 -3.14
N PRO A 175 8.92 -13.38 -4.38
CA PRO A 175 9.56 -12.21 -5.00
C PRO A 175 8.56 -11.17 -5.52
N ARG A 176 9.00 -9.89 -5.59
CA ARG A 176 8.23 -8.76 -6.14
C ARG A 176 7.72 -9.05 -7.57
N PRO A 177 6.41 -8.94 -7.88
CA PRO A 177 5.90 -8.93 -9.23
C PRO A 177 6.41 -7.70 -9.98
N GLY A 178 6.87 -7.89 -11.22
CA GLY A 178 7.24 -6.78 -12.10
C GLY A 178 8.72 -6.35 -12.07
N GLY A 179 9.62 -7.18 -11.54
CA GLY A 179 11.07 -6.89 -11.58
C GLY A 179 11.90 -8.17 -11.58
N ALA A 180 11.84 -8.94 -12.66
CA ALA A 180 12.77 -10.03 -12.88
C ALA A 180 14.18 -9.47 -13.16
N LEU A 181 14.89 -9.09 -12.09
CA LEU A 181 16.33 -8.87 -12.12
C LEU A 181 17.00 -10.21 -11.82
N GLY A 182 16.92 -11.13 -12.76
CA GLY A 182 17.56 -12.44 -12.69
C GLY A 182 16.86 -13.46 -13.56
N ASP A 183 17.64 -14.08 -14.45
CA ASP A 183 17.27 -15.33 -15.12
C ASP A 183 16.86 -16.38 -14.07
N GLU A 184 15.72 -17.02 -14.30
CA GLU A 184 15.28 -18.26 -13.63
C GLU A 184 15.09 -18.24 -12.11
N SER A 185 14.22 -17.37 -11.59
CA SER A 185 13.51 -17.71 -10.33
C SER A 185 12.14 -18.28 -10.66
N VAL A 186 11.95 -19.59 -10.44
CA VAL A 186 10.62 -20.20 -10.38
C VAL A 186 9.82 -19.41 -9.34
N LEU A 187 8.80 -18.69 -9.77
CA LEU A 187 7.88 -18.01 -8.86
C LEU A 187 7.20 -19.07 -8.00
N ARG A 188 7.58 -19.15 -6.73
CA ARG A 188 7.00 -20.09 -5.78
C ARG A 188 5.80 -19.42 -5.13
N PRO A 189 4.61 -20.04 -5.18
CA PRO A 189 3.48 -19.58 -4.38
C PRO A 189 3.87 -19.49 -2.90
N THR A 190 3.42 -18.42 -2.23
CA THR A 190 3.63 -18.27 -0.79
C THR A 190 3.02 -19.46 -0.06
N ARG A 191 3.78 -20.10 0.83
CA ARG A 191 3.24 -21.22 1.61
C ARG A 191 2.22 -20.68 2.62
N PRO A 192 1.10 -21.38 2.87
CA PRO A 192 0.11 -20.95 3.86
C PRO A 192 0.71 -20.68 5.25
N GLN A 193 1.72 -21.46 5.64
CA GLN A 193 2.41 -21.30 6.92
C GLN A 193 3.15 -19.96 7.04
N ASP A 194 3.81 -19.53 5.96
CA ASP A 194 4.55 -18.26 5.94
C ASP A 194 3.58 -17.07 6.07
N ALA A 195 2.42 -17.15 5.40
CA ALA A 195 1.37 -16.14 5.52
C ALA A 195 0.78 -16.08 6.94
N LEU A 196 0.56 -17.25 7.58
CA LEU A 196 0.07 -17.32 8.95
C LEU A 196 1.09 -16.76 9.95
N GLU A 197 2.38 -17.03 9.77
CA GLU A 197 3.46 -16.50 10.60
C GLU A 197 3.48 -14.97 10.59
N VAL A 198 3.44 -14.36 9.39
CA VAL A 198 3.37 -12.89 9.24
C VAL A 198 2.14 -12.32 9.94
N ILE A 199 0.97 -12.94 9.71
CA ILE A 199 -0.27 -12.52 10.38
C ILE A 199 -0.12 -12.61 11.89
N GLN A 200 0.44 -13.69 12.44
CA GLN A 200 0.58 -13.90 13.89
C GLN A 200 1.54 -12.88 14.52
N LEU A 201 2.72 -12.67 13.92
CA LEU A 201 3.71 -11.71 14.39
C LEU A 201 3.15 -10.29 14.42
N GLN A 202 2.33 -9.94 13.43
CA GLN A 202 1.76 -8.60 13.34
C GLN A 202 0.47 -8.48 14.17
N SER A 203 -0.32 -9.54 14.35
CA SER A 203 -1.60 -9.50 15.10
C SER A 203 -1.49 -9.18 16.60
N GLY A 204 -0.28 -9.14 17.16
CA GLY A 204 -0.04 -8.56 18.50
C GLY A 204 -0.29 -7.05 18.56
N GLY A 205 -0.31 -6.37 17.41
CA GLY A 205 -0.87 -5.02 17.22
C GLY A 205 -2.28 -5.12 16.61
N VAL A 206 -3.20 -4.27 17.05
CA VAL A 206 -4.63 -4.37 16.69
C VAL A 206 -4.86 -3.88 15.24
N TRP A 207 -4.83 -4.78 14.25
CA TRP A 207 -5.05 -4.42 12.83
C TRP A 207 -6.49 -4.73 12.36
N ALA A 208 -7.21 -3.70 11.88
CA ALA A 208 -8.63 -3.80 11.51
C ALA A 208 -8.89 -4.41 10.12
N LEU A 209 -7.88 -4.51 9.24
CA LEU A 209 -8.03 -5.10 7.91
C LEU A 209 -6.85 -6.04 7.63
N ARG A 210 -7.17 -7.28 7.28
CA ARG A 210 -6.20 -8.33 6.95
C ARG A 210 -6.39 -8.70 5.50
N ALA A 211 -5.61 -8.09 4.62
CA ALA A 211 -5.26 -8.63 3.32
C ALA A 211 -3.75 -8.87 3.38
N GLY A 212 -3.33 -10.12 3.32
CA GLY A 212 -1.91 -10.44 3.16
C GLY A 212 -1.57 -10.31 1.69
N SER A 213 -0.52 -9.55 1.36
CA SER A 213 0.09 -9.69 0.03
C SER A 213 0.70 -11.09 -0.05
N VAL A 214 0.25 -11.89 -1.01
CA VAL A 214 0.77 -13.24 -1.26
C VAL A 214 1.18 -13.34 -2.73
N GLY A 215 2.35 -13.91 -2.98
CA GLY A 215 2.77 -14.24 -4.33
C GLY A 215 1.91 -15.36 -4.87
N ALA A 216 1.03 -15.07 -5.84
CA ALA A 216 0.14 -16.07 -6.45
C ALA A 216 0.79 -16.86 -7.60
N GLY A 217 2.10 -16.68 -7.85
CA GLY A 217 2.82 -17.39 -8.91
C GLY A 217 2.59 -16.85 -10.33
N GLY A 218 1.97 -15.68 -10.49
CA GLY A 218 1.75 -15.06 -11.80
C GLY A 218 2.98 -14.32 -12.32
N GLY A 219 3.62 -14.84 -13.36
CA GLY A 219 4.57 -14.08 -14.18
C GLY A 219 3.85 -13.13 -15.13
N PRO A 220 4.52 -12.09 -15.67
CA PRO A 220 3.95 -11.32 -16.76
C PRO A 220 3.62 -12.27 -17.91
N GLY A 221 2.34 -12.33 -18.30
CA GLY A 221 1.91 -13.09 -19.46
C GLY A 221 2.68 -12.61 -20.68
N GLY A 222 3.49 -13.49 -21.26
CA GLY A 222 4.03 -13.26 -22.59
C GLY A 222 2.87 -13.03 -23.55
N ALA A 223 2.88 -11.89 -24.24
CA ALA A 223 1.98 -11.69 -25.37
C ALA A 223 2.27 -12.81 -26.38
N ALA A 224 1.27 -13.67 -26.60
CA ALA A 224 1.19 -14.54 -27.77
C ALA A 224 0.47 -13.77 -28.89
#